data_AF-A0AAU9WZR5-F1
#
_entry.id   AF-A0AAU9WZR5-F1
#
_cell.length_a   1.000
_cell.length_b   1.000
_cell.length_c   1.000
_cell.angle_alpha   90.00
_cell.angle_beta   90.00
_cell.angle_gamma   90.00
#
_symmetry.space_group_name_H-M   'P 1'
#
loop_
_entity.id
_entity.type
_entity.pdbx_description
1 polymer ?
#
loop_
_entity_poly.entity_id
_entity_poly.type
_entity_poly.pdbx_seq_one_letter_code
_entity_poly.pdbx_strand_id
1 'polypeptide(L)'
;MEYTKDQLNYFRICYIINCIAEGLRQFFKREWDSHFKVSLGKWEDTAQNRQDFYNNQSKKPSYRRNRVHLRIIKKGKTEEWDCSCLFFAILFSYSIGSTISKTTRKDIEDLRQVRNDIAHISEATLTDTQFQNHVGIVLNAFKSLSLPISDIFP
;
A
#
# COMPACT_ATOMS: atom_id res chain seq x y z
N MET A 1 -4.10 -22.50 -26.10
CA MET A 1 -5.31 -21.81 -25.60
C MET A 1 -4.94 -20.34 -25.50
N GLU A 2 -5.65 -19.45 -26.19
CA GLU A 2 -5.40 -18.01 -26.17
C GLU A 2 -6.31 -17.34 -25.14
N TYR A 3 -5.77 -16.38 -24.39
CA TYR A 3 -6.55 -15.58 -23.45
C TYR A 3 -7.39 -14.54 -24.18
N THR A 4 -8.61 -14.29 -23.69
CA THR A 4 -9.44 -13.19 -24.20
C THR A 4 -8.83 -11.84 -23.80
N LYS A 5 -9.27 -10.76 -24.47
CA LYS A 5 -8.87 -9.40 -24.13
C LYS A 5 -9.15 -9.06 -22.66
N ASP A 6 -10.32 -9.46 -22.16
CA ASP A 6 -10.74 -9.19 -20.78
C ASP A 6 -9.91 -9.98 -19.76
N GLN A 7 -9.48 -11.20 -20.09
CA GLN A 7 -8.53 -11.96 -19.27
C GLN A 7 -7.15 -11.30 -19.25
N LEU A 8 -6.67 -10.81 -20.40
CA LEU A 8 -5.41 -10.08 -20.47
C LEU A 8 -5.46 -8.78 -19.65
N ASN A 9 -6.57 -8.05 -19.67
CA ASN A 9 -6.78 -6.87 -18.82
C ASN A 9 -6.74 -7.22 -17.34
N TYR A 10 -7.31 -8.36 -16.94
CA TYR A 10 -7.22 -8.84 -15.57
C TYR A 10 -5.76 -9.12 -15.16
N PHE A 11 -4.97 -9.80 -16.00
CA PHE A 11 -3.55 -10.02 -15.69
C PHE A 11 -2.74 -8.72 -15.60
N ARG A 12 -3.01 -7.76 -16.48
CA ARG A 12 -2.40 -6.42 -16.41
C ARG A 12 -2.73 -5.69 -15.12
N ILE A 13 -3.99 -5.70 -14.67
CA ILE A 13 -4.33 -5.04 -13.42
C ILE A 13 -3.69 -5.73 -12.22
N CYS A 14 -3.56 -7.07 -12.22
CA CYS A 14 -2.84 -7.79 -11.18
C CYS A 14 -1.36 -7.37 -11.11
N TYR A 15 -0.71 -7.15 -12.25
CA TYR A 15 0.63 -6.57 -12.29
C TYR A 15 0.65 -5.17 -11.68
N ILE A 16 -0.31 -4.31 -12.02
CA ILE A 16 -0.43 -2.96 -11.45
C ILE A 16 -0.65 -3.01 -9.92
N ILE A 17 -1.37 -4.00 -9.38
CA ILE A 17 -1.49 -4.19 -7.92
C ILE A 17 -0.11 -4.45 -7.27
N ASN A 18 0.81 -5.14 -7.95
CA ASN A 18 2.19 -5.28 -7.46
C ASN A 18 2.93 -3.94 -7.47
N CYS A 19 2.75 -3.13 -8.52
CA CYS A 19 3.29 -1.76 -8.57
C CYS A 19 2.72 -0.90 -7.42
N ILE A 20 1.44 -1.05 -7.06
CA ILE A 20 0.85 -0.42 -5.86
C ILE A 20 1.62 -0.83 -4.61
N ALA A 21 1.88 -2.12 -4.39
CA ALA A 21 2.64 -2.58 -3.23
C ALA A 21 4.02 -1.90 -3.16
N GLU A 22 4.75 -1.87 -4.27
CA GLU A 22 6.07 -1.23 -4.34
C GLU A 22 6.01 0.27 -4.08
N GLY A 23 5.06 0.98 -4.69
CA GLY A 23 4.84 2.40 -4.45
C GLY A 23 4.53 2.70 -2.99
N LEU A 24 3.68 1.88 -2.35
CA LEU A 24 3.35 2.02 -0.93
C LEU A 24 4.56 1.75 -0.02
N ARG A 25 5.48 0.84 -0.38
CA ARG A 25 6.73 0.63 0.37
C ARG A 25 7.61 1.89 0.33
N GLN A 26 7.77 2.48 -0.85
CA GLN A 26 8.53 3.72 -1.01
C GLN A 26 7.90 4.87 -0.23
N PHE A 27 6.58 5.03 -0.34
CA PHE A 27 5.80 6.02 0.39
C PHE A 27 5.98 5.86 1.91
N PHE A 28 5.79 4.65 2.44
CA PHE A 28 5.92 4.37 3.86
C PHE A 28 7.31 4.74 4.41
N LYS A 29 8.39 4.32 3.71
CA LYS A 29 9.76 4.64 4.14
C LYS A 29 10.02 6.14 4.15
N ARG A 30 9.52 6.86 3.14
CA ARG A 30 9.63 8.33 3.05
C ARG A 30 8.90 9.03 4.20
N GLU A 31 7.67 8.63 4.50
CA GLU A 31 6.91 9.21 5.62
C GLU A 31 7.54 8.88 6.98
N TRP A 32 8.04 7.66 7.16
CA TRP A 32 8.79 7.32 8.37
C TRP A 32 10.01 8.23 8.55
N ASP A 33 10.84 8.35 7.52
CA ASP A 33 12.05 9.16 7.58
C ASP A 33 11.73 10.65 7.80
N SER A 34 10.64 11.15 7.22
CA SER A 34 10.18 12.54 7.44
C SER A 34 9.90 12.83 8.92
N HIS A 35 9.29 11.88 9.63
CA HIS A 35 8.85 12.08 11.01
C HIS A 35 9.82 11.60 12.08
N PHE A 36 10.58 10.53 11.80
CA PHE A 36 11.30 9.78 12.82
C PHE A 36 12.81 9.69 12.57
N LYS A 37 13.33 10.16 11.42
CA LYS A 37 14.77 10.05 11.11
C LYS A 37 15.67 10.63 12.20
N VAL A 38 15.29 11.73 12.82
CA VAL A 38 16.09 12.39 13.86
C VAL A 38 16.03 11.64 15.20
N SER A 39 14.87 11.07 15.54
CA SER A 39 14.63 10.49 16.87
C SER A 39 14.83 8.97 16.93
N LEU A 40 14.51 8.25 15.85
CA LEU A 40 14.52 6.78 15.74
C LEU A 40 15.37 6.27 14.57
N GLY A 41 15.99 7.17 13.79
CA GLY A 41 16.74 6.82 12.60
C GLY A 41 15.87 6.54 11.37
N LYS A 42 16.54 6.35 10.23
CA LYS A 42 15.87 6.02 8.96
C LYS A 42 15.26 4.62 9.01
N TRP A 43 14.26 4.36 8.16
CA TRP A 43 13.74 3.02 7.97
C TRP A 43 14.65 2.19 7.06
N GLU A 44 15.41 1.29 7.65
CA GLU A 44 16.37 0.42 6.97
C GLU A 44 16.03 -1.07 7.15
N ASP A 45 14.78 -1.38 7.50
CA ASP A 45 14.33 -2.76 7.75
C ASP A 45 15.14 -3.46 8.86
N THR A 46 15.65 -2.70 9.83
CA THR A 46 16.34 -3.25 11.00
C THR A 46 15.36 -3.79 12.04
N ALA A 47 15.82 -4.69 12.92
CA ALA A 47 15.02 -5.16 14.05
C ALA A 47 14.58 -4.00 14.96
N GLN A 48 15.43 -2.98 15.09
CA GLN A 48 15.14 -1.78 15.86
C GLN A 48 13.98 -0.98 15.24
N ASN A 49 14.02 -0.69 13.93
CA ASN A 49 12.92 0.02 13.25
C ASN A 49 11.56 -0.69 13.46
N ARG A 50 11.53 -2.02 13.31
CA ARG A 50 10.32 -2.82 13.52
C ARG A 50 9.82 -2.75 14.97
N GLN A 51 10.75 -2.80 15.93
CA GLN A 51 10.41 -2.72 17.35
C GLN A 51 9.91 -1.32 17.73
N ASP A 52 10.49 -0.26 17.17
CA ASP A 52 10.06 1.12 17.41
C ASP A 52 8.69 1.41 16.82
N PHE A 53 8.44 0.96 15.59
CA PHE A 53 7.10 1.01 15.01
C PHE A 53 6.10 0.31 15.92
N TYR A 54 6.39 -0.93 16.32
CA TYR A 54 5.52 -1.72 17.20
C TYR A 54 5.23 -1.02 18.54
N ASN A 55 6.26 -0.48 19.19
CA ASN A 55 6.15 0.23 20.47
C ASN A 55 5.27 1.48 20.38
N ASN A 56 5.28 2.16 19.24
CA ASN A 56 4.40 3.30 19.00
C ASN A 56 2.93 2.86 18.83
N GLN A 57 2.68 1.68 18.26
CA GLN A 57 1.32 1.15 18.09
C GLN A 57 0.73 0.61 19.39
N SER A 58 1.53 -0.04 20.24
CA SER A 58 1.05 -0.69 21.47
C SER A 58 0.55 0.28 22.54
N LYS A 59 0.87 1.58 22.41
CA LYS A 59 0.45 2.64 23.35
C LYS A 59 -1.02 3.08 23.16
N LYS A 60 -1.76 2.53 22.19
CA LYS A 60 -3.12 3.01 21.83
C LYS A 60 -4.20 1.91 21.84
N PRO A 61 -5.49 2.27 22.07
CA PRO A 61 -6.59 1.30 22.15
C PRO A 61 -6.81 0.46 20.88
N SER A 62 -6.51 1.03 19.70
CA SER A 62 -6.63 0.35 18.40
C SER A 62 -5.67 -0.84 18.24
N TYR A 63 -4.64 -0.94 19.08
CA TYR A 63 -3.68 -2.05 19.12
C TYR A 63 -4.35 -3.42 19.07
N ARG A 64 -5.43 -3.64 19.85
CA ARG A 64 -6.06 -4.95 19.96
C ARG A 64 -6.68 -5.43 18.65
N ARG A 65 -7.21 -4.50 17.84
CA ARG A 65 -7.87 -4.82 16.57
C ARG A 65 -6.87 -5.13 15.46
N ASN A 66 -5.63 -4.65 15.59
CA ASN A 66 -4.62 -4.70 14.53
C ASN A 66 -3.46 -5.66 14.81
N ARG A 67 -3.60 -6.55 15.80
CA ARG A 67 -2.52 -7.43 16.27
C ARG A 67 -1.91 -8.32 15.18
N VAL A 68 -2.72 -8.76 14.21
CA VAL A 68 -2.26 -9.62 13.11
C VAL A 68 -1.24 -8.87 12.25
N HIS A 69 -1.60 -7.70 11.73
CA HIS A 69 -0.70 -6.85 10.94
C HIS A 69 0.54 -6.44 11.74
N LEU A 70 0.38 -6.10 13.03
CA LEU A 70 1.53 -5.76 13.89
C LEU A 70 2.50 -6.91 14.09
N ARG A 71 2.03 -8.16 14.11
CA ARG A 71 2.89 -9.35 14.20
C ARG A 71 3.69 -9.54 12.91
N ILE A 72 3.06 -9.30 11.75
CA ILE A 72 3.73 -9.36 10.44
C ILE A 72 4.81 -8.28 10.38
N ILE A 73 4.46 -7.02 10.67
CA ILE A 73 5.37 -5.88 10.65
C ILE A 73 6.55 -6.07 11.62
N LYS A 74 6.32 -6.65 12.79
CA LYS A 74 7.38 -6.88 13.79
C LYS A 74 8.42 -7.90 13.31
N LYS A 75 7.99 -8.90 12.53
CA LYS A 75 8.84 -10.02 12.10
C LYS A 75 9.46 -9.84 10.72
N GLY A 76 8.69 -9.36 9.77
CA GLY A 76 9.06 -9.31 8.35
C GLY A 76 9.63 -7.96 7.93
N LYS A 77 10.47 -7.99 6.89
CA LYS A 77 10.96 -6.79 6.21
C LYS A 77 9.84 -6.16 5.38
N THR A 78 9.92 -4.87 5.09
CA THR A 78 8.91 -4.15 4.29
C THR A 78 8.71 -4.76 2.90
N GLU A 79 9.72 -5.41 2.31
CA GLU A 79 9.60 -6.16 1.04
C GLU A 79 8.62 -7.34 1.12
N GLU A 80 8.47 -7.96 2.30
CA GLU A 80 7.59 -9.11 2.54
C GLU A 80 6.15 -8.70 2.86
N TRP A 81 5.90 -7.39 3.04
CA TRP A 81 4.56 -6.90 3.38
C TRP A 81 3.67 -6.91 2.14
N ASP A 82 2.49 -7.51 2.29
CA ASP A 82 1.44 -7.46 1.28
C ASP A 82 0.73 -6.09 1.29
N CYS A 83 -0.11 -5.84 0.28
CA CYS A 83 -0.89 -4.61 0.21
C CYS A 83 -1.74 -4.37 1.46
N SER A 84 -2.33 -5.41 2.06
CA SER A 84 -3.13 -5.29 3.29
C SER A 84 -2.30 -4.72 4.45
N CYS A 85 -1.10 -5.27 4.65
CA CYS A 85 -0.17 -4.82 5.67
C CYS A 85 0.32 -3.39 5.42
N LEU A 86 0.59 -3.03 4.16
CA LEU A 86 1.00 -1.67 3.77
C LEU A 86 -0.11 -0.64 4.00
N PHE A 87 -1.35 -0.94 3.58
CA PHE A 87 -2.50 -0.07 3.87
C PHE A 87 -2.70 0.10 5.38
N PHE A 88 -2.54 -0.98 6.16
CA PHE A 88 -2.56 -0.86 7.62
C PHE A 88 -1.48 0.08 8.14
N ALA A 89 -0.22 -0.13 7.72
CA ALA A 89 0.91 0.67 8.18
C ALA A 89 0.75 2.16 7.86
N ILE A 90 0.15 2.49 6.71
CA ILE A 90 0.00 3.89 6.25
C ILE A 90 -1.30 4.52 6.75
N LEU A 91 -2.45 3.87 6.61
CA LEU A 91 -3.75 4.49 6.91
C LEU A 91 -4.15 4.40 8.38
N PHE A 92 -3.82 3.29 9.04
CA PHE A 92 -4.42 2.91 10.32
C PHE A 92 -3.42 2.84 11.47
N SER A 93 -2.12 2.93 11.17
CA SER A 93 -1.11 3.05 12.20
C SER A 93 -1.17 4.42 12.85
N TYR A 94 -0.78 4.48 14.12
CA TYR A 94 -0.57 5.73 14.82
C TYR A 94 0.67 6.48 14.30
N SER A 95 1.69 5.78 13.81
CA SER A 95 2.97 6.41 13.46
C SER A 95 2.87 7.22 12.18
N ILE A 96 2.20 6.68 11.17
CA ILE A 96 2.06 7.32 9.85
C ILE A 96 0.62 7.79 9.63
N GLY A 97 -0.37 6.96 9.98
CA GLY A 97 -1.76 7.30 9.72
C GLY A 97 -2.23 8.56 10.46
N SER A 98 -1.65 8.87 11.62
CA SER A 98 -2.01 10.10 12.33
C SER A 98 -1.38 11.37 11.77
N THR A 99 -0.39 11.26 10.88
CA THR A 99 0.41 12.39 10.38
C THR A 99 0.11 12.76 8.93
N ILE A 100 -0.34 11.81 8.11
CA ILE A 100 -0.65 12.07 6.70
C ILE A 100 -1.83 13.03 6.51
N SER A 101 -1.78 13.86 5.46
CA SER A 101 -2.83 14.82 5.12
C SER A 101 -4.13 14.14 4.68
N LYS A 102 -5.24 14.89 4.69
CA LYS A 102 -6.54 14.40 4.19
C LYS A 102 -6.47 13.96 2.72
N THR A 103 -5.77 14.71 1.88
CA THR A 103 -5.57 14.39 0.46
C THR A 103 -4.79 13.09 0.31
N THR A 104 -3.65 12.98 0.98
CA THR A 104 -2.82 11.76 0.98
C THR A 104 -3.61 10.54 1.44
N ARG A 105 -4.38 10.69 2.51
CA ARG A 105 -5.26 9.63 3.01
C ARG A 105 -6.27 9.18 1.96
N LYS A 106 -6.88 10.13 1.23
CA LYS A 106 -7.82 9.81 0.14
C LYS A 106 -7.11 9.05 -0.98
N ASP A 107 -5.94 9.48 -1.42
CA ASP A 107 -5.21 8.82 -2.50
C ASP A 107 -4.84 7.37 -2.14
N ILE A 108 -4.40 7.12 -0.90
CA ILE A 108 -4.09 5.78 -0.40
C ILE A 108 -5.37 4.93 -0.26
N GLU A 109 -6.51 5.54 0.11
CA GLU A 109 -7.81 4.86 0.17
C GLU A 109 -8.34 4.50 -1.22
N ASP A 110 -8.15 5.37 -2.22
CA ASP A 110 -8.51 5.09 -3.61
C ASP A 110 -7.69 3.90 -4.15
N LEU A 111 -6.39 3.81 -3.84
CA LEU A 111 -5.57 2.62 -4.14
C LEU A 111 -6.06 1.36 -3.41
N ARG A 112 -6.48 1.50 -2.15
CA ARG A 112 -7.04 0.39 -1.35
C ARG A 112 -8.33 -0.13 -1.97
N GLN A 113 -9.19 0.77 -2.46
CA GLN A 113 -10.44 0.42 -3.12
C GLN A 113 -10.19 -0.38 -4.40
N VAL A 114 -9.30 0.12 -5.28
CA VAL A 114 -8.91 -0.61 -6.51
C VAL A 114 -8.44 -2.02 -6.20
N ARG A 115 -7.53 -2.19 -5.23
CA ARG A 115 -7.06 -3.52 -4.83
C ARG A 115 -8.20 -4.43 -4.39
N ASN A 116 -9.12 -3.92 -3.57
CA ASN A 116 -10.23 -4.71 -3.05
C ASN A 116 -11.20 -5.11 -4.16
N ASP A 117 -11.54 -4.18 -5.06
CA ASP A 117 -12.42 -4.45 -6.19
C ASP A 117 -11.87 -5.60 -7.05
N ILE A 118 -10.57 -5.55 -7.39
CA ILE A 118 -9.91 -6.61 -8.16
C ILE A 118 -9.86 -7.94 -7.41
N ALA A 119 -9.62 -7.92 -6.09
CA ALA A 119 -9.59 -9.13 -5.27
C ALA A 119 -10.95 -9.85 -5.18
N HIS A 120 -12.05 -9.16 -5.47
CA HIS A 120 -13.40 -9.73 -5.48
C HIS A 120 -13.85 -10.27 -6.85
N ILE A 121 -13.07 -10.07 -7.92
CA ILE A 121 -13.38 -10.62 -9.24
C ILE A 121 -13.00 -12.10 -9.26
N SER A 122 -14.00 -12.96 -9.40
CA SER A 122 -13.83 -14.42 -9.37
C SER A 122 -13.56 -15.03 -10.74
N GLU A 123 -14.03 -14.38 -11.81
CA GLU A 123 -13.94 -14.88 -13.18
C GLU A 123 -12.57 -14.61 -13.84
N ALA A 124 -11.68 -13.86 -13.16
CA ALA A 124 -10.41 -13.41 -13.71
C ALA A 124 -10.55 -12.69 -15.07
N THR A 125 -11.62 -11.90 -15.21
CA THR A 125 -11.92 -11.09 -16.40
C THR A 125 -12.19 -9.64 -16.01
N LEU A 126 -11.72 -8.69 -16.82
CA LEU A 126 -11.95 -7.28 -16.61
C LEU A 126 -12.21 -6.60 -17.96
N THR A 127 -13.38 -5.97 -18.11
CA THR A 127 -13.69 -5.23 -19.34
C THR A 127 -12.72 -4.05 -19.53
N ASP A 128 -12.53 -3.61 -20.78
CA ASP A 128 -11.70 -2.43 -21.07
C ASP A 128 -12.12 -1.21 -20.24
N THR A 129 -13.43 -0.93 -20.12
CA THR A 129 -13.93 0.21 -19.35
C THR A 129 -13.55 0.10 -17.88
N GLN A 130 -13.72 -1.07 -17.26
CA GLN A 130 -13.33 -1.27 -15.86
C GLN A 130 -11.82 -1.15 -15.68
N PHE A 131 -11.05 -1.75 -16.59
CA PHE A 131 -9.59 -1.65 -16.58
C PHE A 131 -9.12 -0.20 -16.64
N GLN A 132 -9.59 0.58 -17.62
CA GLN A 132 -9.21 1.98 -17.78
C GLN A 132 -9.62 2.84 -16.58
N ASN A 133 -10.79 2.59 -15.99
CA ASN A 133 -11.22 3.28 -14.77
C ASN A 133 -10.26 3.01 -13.59
N HIS A 134 -9.91 1.75 -13.33
CA HIS A 134 -8.97 1.40 -12.26
C HIS A 134 -7.57 1.97 -12.51
N VAL A 135 -7.05 1.86 -13.74
CA VAL A 135 -5.75 2.44 -14.11
C VAL A 135 -5.75 3.95 -13.92
N GLY A 136 -6.82 4.64 -14.31
CA GLY A 136 -6.97 6.08 -14.12
C GLY A 136 -6.91 6.49 -12.64
N ILE A 137 -7.57 5.74 -11.75
CA ILE A 137 -7.51 5.97 -10.30
C ILE A 137 -6.06 5.80 -9.81
N VAL A 138 -5.39 4.70 -10.20
CA VAL A 138 -4.02 4.42 -9.78
C VAL A 138 -3.06 5.51 -10.24
N LEU A 139 -3.12 5.92 -11.52
CA LEU A 139 -2.27 6.98 -12.07
C LEU A 139 -2.45 8.32 -11.35
N ASN A 140 -3.69 8.70 -11.04
CA ASN A 140 -3.98 9.94 -10.33
C ASN A 140 -3.43 9.92 -8.90
N ALA A 141 -3.66 8.82 -8.18
CA ALA A 141 -3.13 8.64 -6.83
C ALA A 141 -1.58 8.64 -6.83
N PHE A 142 -0.95 7.90 -7.74
CA PHE A 142 0.51 7.86 -7.84
C PHE A 142 1.12 9.22 -8.13
N LYS A 143 0.53 10.01 -9.04
CA LYS A 143 0.97 11.38 -9.32
C LYS A 143 0.86 12.26 -8.08
N SER A 144 -0.28 12.23 -7.37
CA SER A 144 -0.50 13.01 -6.15
C SER A 144 0.50 12.63 -5.04
N LEU A 145 0.80 11.33 -4.91
CA LEU A 145 1.74 10.78 -3.94
C LEU A 145 3.21 10.92 -4.35
N SER A 146 3.49 11.51 -5.52
CA SER A 146 4.85 11.60 -6.09
C SER A 146 5.53 10.22 -6.16
N LEU A 147 4.83 9.24 -6.73
CA LEU A 147 5.30 7.87 -6.96
C LEU A 147 5.55 7.62 -8.46
N PRO A 148 6.48 6.71 -8.82
CA PRO A 148 6.79 6.40 -10.21
C PRO A 148 5.59 5.78 -10.95
N ILE A 149 5.30 6.26 -12.17
CA ILE A 149 4.19 5.77 -13.01
C ILE A 149 4.65 4.99 -14.25
N SER A 150 5.96 4.84 -14.45
CA SER A 150 6.55 4.17 -15.63
C SER A 150 5.96 2.78 -15.87
N ASP A 151 5.72 2.04 -14.79
CA ASP A 151 5.30 0.65 -14.81
C ASP A 151 3.77 0.49 -14.75
N ILE A 152 3.01 1.58 -14.88
CA ILE A 152 1.54 1.62 -14.79
C ILE A 152 0.91 1.90 -16.18
N PHE A 153 1.72 2.25 -17.18
CA PHE A 153 1.25 2.42 -18.54
C PHE A 153 0.92 1.06 -19.18
N PRO A 154 -0.26 0.94 -19.83
CA PRO A 154 -0.69 -0.28 -20.51
C PRO A 154 0.08 -0.56 -21.81
#